data_AF-A0AAV0HTL2-F1
#
_entry.id   AF-A0AAV0HTL2-F1
#
_cell.length_a   1.000
_cell.length_b   1.000
_cell.length_c   1.000
_cell.angle_alpha   90.00
_cell.angle_beta   90.00
_cell.angle_gamma   90.00
#
_symmetry.space_group_name_H-M   'P 1'
#
loop_
_entity.id
_entity.type
_entity.pdbx_description
1 polymer ?
#
loop_
_entity_poly.entity_id
_entity_poly.type
_entity_poly.pdbx_seq_one_letter_code
_entity_poly.pdbx_strand_id
1 'polypeptide(L)'
;AHFSTDPNLRPSGRLELRTQKSAISQFRGLKFLGARFDEGDSIIFLRKEIFCGFLSAGKASVMASSLRLYLTCIRNTLEAAMCLQNFPCQEVERHNKPEVELKTSSELLLNPVLICRNEAERCLIETSINSLRLSLKVKQADELENILTKKFLRFLSIRAEAFQVLRRKPIQGYDISFLVTNYNCEEMQKQKLIDFIVQFMEDIDKEISDLKMSVNTRGRLVATEFLKQFL
;
A
#
# COMPACT_ATOMS: atom_id res chain seq x y z
N ALA A 1 -46.49 28.96 34.50
CA ALA A 1 -45.46 29.22 35.53
C ALA A 1 -44.47 28.07 35.51
N HIS A 2 -43.18 28.42 35.47
CA HIS A 2 -41.98 27.60 35.67
C HIS A 2 -41.56 26.55 34.63
N PHE A 3 -40.63 27.04 33.80
CA PHE A 3 -39.50 26.33 33.20
C PHE A 3 -38.69 25.52 34.23
N SER A 4 -38.20 24.36 33.81
CA SER A 4 -36.90 23.83 34.19
C SER A 4 -36.31 23.06 33.01
N THR A 5 -35.27 23.65 32.43
CA THR A 5 -34.45 23.15 31.32
C THR A 5 -33.33 22.29 31.87
N ASP A 6 -33.26 21.04 31.44
CA ASP A 6 -32.12 20.16 31.72
C ASP A 6 -31.10 20.25 30.55
N PRO A 7 -29.85 20.73 30.76
CA PRO A 7 -28.99 21.20 29.67
C PRO A 7 -27.95 20.17 29.17
N ASN A 8 -28.24 18.86 29.18
CA ASN A 8 -27.22 17.84 28.88
C ASN A 8 -27.55 16.79 27.79
N LEU A 9 -28.47 17.08 26.86
CA LEU A 9 -28.51 16.36 25.58
C LEU A 9 -27.79 17.18 24.49
N ARG A 10 -26.51 16.89 24.24
CA ARG A 10 -25.85 17.30 23.00
C ARG A 10 -25.96 16.17 21.97
N PRO A 11 -26.25 16.47 20.70
CA PRO A 11 -26.12 15.50 19.63
C PRO A 11 -24.63 15.19 19.44
N SER A 12 -24.26 13.91 19.63
CA SER A 12 -22.90 13.41 19.36
C SER A 12 -22.72 13.32 17.84
N GLY A 13 -22.46 14.47 17.22
CA GLY A 13 -22.39 14.63 15.77
C GLY A 13 -21.55 15.82 15.39
N ARG A 14 -20.31 15.92 15.92
CA ARG A 14 -19.25 16.82 15.42
C ARG A 14 -17.92 16.63 16.13
N LEU A 15 -17.31 15.45 16.04
CA LEU A 15 -15.98 15.23 16.63
C LEU A 15 -15.12 14.19 15.88
N GLU A 16 -15.22 14.11 14.55
CA GLU A 16 -14.33 13.20 13.77
C GLU A 16 -13.75 13.80 12.47
N LEU A 17 -13.81 15.13 12.27
CA LEU A 17 -13.20 15.79 11.10
C LEU A 17 -11.91 16.56 11.42
N ARG A 18 -11.44 16.55 12.67
CA ARG A 18 -10.21 17.26 13.09
C ARG A 18 -8.98 16.36 13.26
N THR A 19 -9.17 15.05 13.35
CA THR A 19 -8.08 14.08 13.50
C THR A 19 -7.44 13.65 12.18
N GLN A 20 -8.13 13.80 11.04
CA GLN A 20 -7.55 13.49 9.71
C GLN A 20 -6.57 14.56 9.21
N LYS A 21 -6.73 15.83 9.60
CA LYS A 21 -5.78 16.91 9.23
C LYS A 21 -4.39 16.75 9.87
N SER A 22 -4.30 16.02 10.98
CA SER A 22 -3.04 15.82 11.71
C SER A 22 -2.10 14.86 10.98
N ALA A 23 -2.64 13.76 10.42
CA ALA A 23 -1.86 12.76 9.69
C ALA A 23 -1.24 13.36 8.42
N ILE A 24 -2.00 14.15 7.65
CA ILE A 24 -1.53 14.83 6.43
C ILE A 24 -0.40 15.83 6.74
N SER A 25 -0.45 16.51 7.90
CA SER A 25 0.62 17.45 8.31
C SER A 25 1.92 16.74 8.73
N GLN A 26 1.85 15.53 9.29
CA GLN A 26 3.02 14.76 9.72
C GLN A 26 3.85 14.19 8.55
N PHE A 27 3.28 14.14 7.34
CA PHE A 27 3.99 13.72 6.12
C PHE A 27 4.75 14.86 5.41
N ARG A 28 4.62 16.12 5.86
CA ARG A 28 5.41 17.24 5.26
C ARG A 28 6.93 17.06 5.39
N GLY A 29 7.41 16.22 6.31
CA GLY A 29 8.84 15.98 6.53
C GLY A 29 9.39 14.71 5.89
N LEU A 30 8.56 13.79 5.41
CA LEU A 30 9.00 12.59 4.70
C LEU A 30 8.80 12.80 3.21
N LYS A 31 9.89 13.07 2.47
CA LYS A 31 9.94 13.01 1.00
C LYS A 31 9.79 11.56 0.50
N PHE A 32 8.74 10.87 0.90
CA PHE A 32 8.37 9.55 0.41
C PHE A 32 6.99 9.67 -0.23
N LEU A 33 6.96 9.45 -1.55
CA LEU A 33 5.87 9.77 -2.48
C LEU A 33 5.55 11.28 -2.55
N GLY A 34 5.81 11.89 -3.71
CA GLY A 34 5.35 13.25 -4.06
C GLY A 34 3.84 13.37 -4.21
N ALA A 35 3.04 12.76 -3.34
CA ALA A 35 1.61 12.88 -3.26
C ALA A 35 1.25 13.95 -2.21
N ARG A 36 1.02 15.17 -2.68
CA ARG A 36 0.46 16.23 -1.85
C ARG A 36 -1.06 16.13 -1.93
N PHE A 37 -1.70 15.69 -0.85
CA PHE A 37 -3.15 15.77 -0.69
C PHE A 37 -3.46 17.05 0.11
N ASP A 38 -3.87 18.11 -0.58
CA ASP A 38 -4.45 19.31 0.06
C ASP A 38 -5.96 19.36 -0.26
N GLU A 39 -6.77 19.73 0.75
CA GLU A 39 -8.24 19.79 0.71
C GLU A 39 -8.74 20.94 -0.16
N GLY A 40 -9.64 20.63 -1.09
CA GLY A 40 -10.44 21.62 -1.82
C GLY A 40 -9.96 21.83 -3.25
N ASP A 41 -10.86 21.54 -4.19
CA ASP A 41 -10.80 21.85 -5.62
C ASP A 41 -9.75 21.11 -6.46
N SER A 42 -10.28 20.36 -7.44
CA SER A 42 -9.63 19.98 -8.70
C SER A 42 -8.21 19.41 -8.59
N ILE A 43 -8.10 18.07 -8.56
CA ILE A 43 -6.83 17.34 -8.61
C ILE A 43 -6.14 17.63 -9.95
N ILE A 44 -5.31 18.67 -9.96
CA ILE A 44 -4.34 18.93 -10.99
C ILE A 44 -3.22 17.90 -10.81
N PHE A 45 -3.25 16.89 -11.68
CA PHE A 45 -2.11 16.01 -11.92
C PHE A 45 -0.87 16.87 -12.21
N LEU A 46 0.21 16.68 -11.44
CA LEU A 46 1.50 17.29 -11.73
C LEU A 46 2.08 16.66 -13.01
N ARG A 47 1.70 17.28 -14.12
CA ARG A 47 2.35 17.21 -15.42
C ARG A 47 3.68 17.96 -15.33
N LYS A 48 4.79 17.23 -15.48
CA LYS A 48 6.10 17.61 -16.05
C LYS A 48 6.94 16.33 -15.98
N GLU A 49 7.16 15.54 -17.02
CA GLU A 49 7.26 15.79 -18.45
C GLU A 49 6.71 14.57 -19.21
N ILE A 50 5.67 14.72 -20.04
CA ILE A 50 5.41 13.79 -21.15
C ILE A 50 4.90 14.64 -22.32
N PHE A 51 5.84 15.20 -23.07
CA PHE A 51 5.61 15.62 -24.45
C PHE A 51 6.88 15.47 -25.29
N CYS A 52 7.16 14.22 -25.67
CA CYS A 52 7.82 13.83 -26.92
C CYS A 52 7.74 12.29 -26.91
N GLY A 53 7.24 11.56 -27.88
CA GLY A 53 6.78 11.81 -29.23
C GLY A 53 6.51 10.41 -29.79
N PHE A 54 5.40 10.26 -30.48
CA PHE A 54 4.94 9.02 -31.10
C PHE A 54 5.89 8.60 -32.24
N LEU A 55 5.88 7.31 -32.59
CA LEU A 55 6.62 6.58 -33.65
C LEU A 55 8.06 6.12 -33.34
N SER A 56 8.22 4.81 -33.11
CA SER A 56 8.66 3.91 -34.18
C SER A 56 8.63 2.45 -33.70
N ALA A 57 8.17 1.57 -34.58
CA ALA A 57 8.20 0.13 -34.42
C ALA A 57 9.64 -0.39 -34.44
N GLY A 58 9.94 -1.41 -33.62
CA GLY A 58 11.14 -2.22 -33.79
C GLY A 58 11.82 -2.63 -32.49
N LYS A 59 11.62 -3.89 -32.10
CA LYS A 59 12.41 -4.69 -31.13
C LYS A 59 12.54 -4.08 -29.72
N ALA A 60 11.49 -4.25 -28.92
CA ALA A 60 11.55 -3.99 -27.48
C ALA A 60 12.21 -5.16 -26.73
N SER A 61 13.19 -4.81 -25.88
CA SER A 61 13.97 -5.70 -25.02
C SER A 61 13.09 -6.65 -24.18
N VAL A 62 13.39 -7.94 -24.24
CA VAL A 62 12.61 -9.04 -23.62
C VAL A 62 12.61 -9.01 -22.07
N MET A 63 13.53 -8.27 -21.41
CA MET A 63 13.64 -8.24 -19.94
C MET A 63 12.77 -7.16 -19.27
N ALA A 64 12.65 -5.97 -19.87
CA ALA A 64 11.80 -4.87 -19.36
C ALA A 64 10.30 -5.13 -19.53
N SER A 65 9.92 -6.08 -20.40
CA SER A 65 8.52 -6.45 -20.64
C SER A 65 7.91 -7.29 -19.51
N SER A 66 8.72 -8.10 -18.80
CA SER A 66 8.22 -9.04 -17.79
C SER A 66 7.59 -8.35 -16.57
N LEU A 67 8.20 -7.27 -16.07
CA LEU A 67 7.66 -6.50 -14.93
C LEU A 67 6.32 -5.85 -15.31
N ARG A 68 6.27 -5.20 -16.47
CA ARG A 68 5.05 -4.55 -16.96
C ARG A 68 3.91 -5.55 -17.11
N LEU A 69 4.19 -6.74 -17.67
CA LEU A 69 3.19 -7.81 -17.79
C LEU A 69 2.72 -8.33 -16.44
N TYR A 70 3.65 -8.53 -15.49
CA TYR A 70 3.32 -8.93 -14.12
C TYR A 70 2.42 -7.92 -13.41
N LEU A 71 2.77 -6.63 -13.45
CA LEU A 71 1.97 -5.56 -12.86
C LEU A 71 0.62 -5.38 -13.55
N THR A 72 0.57 -5.54 -14.88
CA THR A 72 -0.69 -5.51 -15.64
C THR A 72 -1.59 -6.69 -15.26
N CYS A 73 -1.02 -7.88 -15.08
CA CYS A 73 -1.76 -9.05 -14.62
C CYS A 73 -2.34 -8.81 -13.23
N ILE A 74 -1.53 -8.34 -12.27
CA ILE A 74 -1.99 -8.00 -10.91
C ILE A 74 -3.09 -6.95 -10.95
N ARG A 75 -2.93 -5.88 -11.74
CA ARG A 75 -3.93 -4.84 -11.92
C ARG A 75 -5.27 -5.41 -12.39
N ASN A 76 -5.26 -6.25 -13.42
CA ASN A 76 -6.48 -6.85 -13.96
C ASN A 76 -7.12 -7.83 -12.97
N THR A 77 -6.32 -8.60 -12.23
CA THR A 77 -6.82 -9.49 -11.19
C THR A 77 -7.43 -8.71 -10.03
N LEU A 78 -6.80 -7.61 -9.61
CA LEU A 78 -7.34 -6.72 -8.58
C LEU A 78 -8.62 -6.04 -9.02
N GLU A 79 -8.72 -5.60 -10.28
CA GLU A 79 -9.93 -5.00 -10.84
C GLU A 79 -11.12 -5.96 -10.79
N ALA A 80 -10.89 -7.24 -11.10
CA ALA A 80 -11.91 -8.28 -11.00
C ALA A 80 -12.23 -8.66 -9.55
N ALA A 81 -11.21 -8.68 -8.67
CA ALA A 81 -11.34 -9.11 -7.28
C ALA A 81 -11.92 -8.04 -6.35
N MET A 82 -11.73 -6.74 -6.64
CA MET A 82 -12.27 -5.62 -5.85
C MET A 82 -13.75 -5.34 -6.19
N CYS A 83 -14.56 -6.39 -6.23
CA CYS A 83 -16.02 -6.34 -6.32
C CYS A 83 -16.65 -6.60 -4.93
N LEU A 84 -16.14 -5.88 -3.92
CA LEU A 84 -16.50 -6.08 -2.52
C LEU A 84 -17.89 -5.51 -2.21
N GLN A 85 -18.63 -6.22 -1.38
CA GLN A 85 -19.96 -5.81 -0.91
C GLN A 85 -19.98 -5.77 0.61
N ASN A 86 -20.81 -4.88 1.17
CA ASN A 86 -21.03 -4.87 2.60
C ASN A 86 -21.78 -6.14 3.01
N PHE A 87 -21.13 -7.00 3.80
CA PHE A 87 -21.67 -8.27 4.27
C PHE A 87 -21.42 -8.41 5.78
N PRO A 88 -22.47 -8.58 6.61
CA PRO A 88 -22.33 -8.73 8.04
C PRO A 88 -21.71 -10.08 8.42
N CYS A 89 -20.99 -10.13 9.53
CA CYS A 89 -20.38 -11.36 10.06
C CYS A 89 -21.48 -12.38 10.42
N GLN A 90 -21.33 -13.62 9.95
CA GLN A 90 -22.29 -14.69 10.25
C GLN A 90 -22.13 -15.27 11.65
N GLU A 91 -20.91 -15.29 12.21
CA GLU A 91 -20.66 -15.88 13.53
C GLU A 91 -21.08 -14.98 14.69
N VAL A 92 -20.87 -13.67 14.54
CA VAL A 92 -21.09 -12.70 15.62
C VAL A 92 -22.11 -11.66 15.17
N GLU A 93 -23.29 -11.70 15.78
CA GLU A 93 -24.38 -10.80 15.47
C GLU A 93 -23.95 -9.33 15.61
N ARG A 94 -24.39 -8.48 14.67
CA ARG A 94 -24.15 -7.01 14.65
C ARG A 94 -22.68 -6.60 14.50
N HIS A 95 -21.78 -7.52 14.17
CA HIS A 95 -20.40 -7.18 13.80
C HIS A 95 -20.21 -7.28 12.28
N ASN A 96 -19.41 -6.38 11.72
CA ASN A 96 -18.88 -6.52 10.37
C ASN A 96 -17.37 -6.73 10.49
N LYS A 97 -16.91 -7.94 10.20
CA LYS A 97 -15.50 -8.33 10.24
C LYS A 97 -15.06 -8.76 8.85
N PRO A 98 -13.80 -8.50 8.45
CA PRO A 98 -13.30 -8.93 7.16
C PRO A 98 -13.24 -10.47 7.10
N GLU A 99 -14.07 -11.08 6.26
CA GLU A 99 -14.19 -12.54 6.15
C GLU A 99 -12.89 -13.22 5.71
N VAL A 100 -12.05 -12.52 4.92
CA VAL A 100 -10.74 -13.05 4.48
C VAL A 100 -9.74 -13.30 5.63
N GLU A 101 -9.93 -12.61 6.76
CA GLU A 101 -9.14 -12.80 7.99
C GLU A 101 -9.76 -13.85 8.90
N LEU A 102 -11.09 -13.91 8.97
CA LEU A 102 -11.82 -14.78 9.88
C LEU A 102 -11.84 -16.24 9.38
N LYS A 103 -12.02 -16.45 8.07
CA LYS A 103 -12.03 -17.76 7.40
C LYS A 103 -12.97 -18.81 8.03
N THR A 104 -14.10 -18.38 8.56
CA THR A 104 -15.08 -19.24 9.24
C THR A 104 -16.04 -19.91 8.27
N SER A 105 -16.54 -19.16 7.29
CA SER A 105 -17.43 -19.65 6.24
C SER A 105 -16.69 -19.77 4.91
N SER A 106 -16.53 -21.01 4.45
CA SER A 106 -15.84 -21.33 3.20
C SER A 106 -16.56 -20.79 1.96
N GLU A 107 -17.88 -20.62 2.04
CA GLU A 107 -18.75 -20.11 0.99
C GLU A 107 -18.57 -18.62 0.72
N LEU A 108 -18.02 -17.87 1.68
CA LEU A 108 -17.73 -16.44 1.54
C LEU A 108 -16.33 -16.19 0.99
N LEU A 109 -15.49 -17.21 0.96
CA LEU A 109 -14.12 -17.15 0.46
C LEU A 109 -14.07 -17.55 -1.01
N LEU A 110 -13.37 -16.76 -1.80
CA LEU A 110 -13.06 -17.09 -3.19
C LEU A 110 -11.72 -17.84 -3.27
N ASN A 111 -11.50 -18.49 -4.41
CA ASN A 111 -10.26 -19.21 -4.66
C ASN A 111 -9.07 -18.23 -4.64
N PRO A 112 -8.02 -18.51 -3.84
CA PRO A 112 -6.85 -17.66 -3.79
C PRO A 112 -6.08 -17.73 -5.11
N VAL A 113 -5.64 -16.58 -5.61
CA VAL A 113 -4.87 -16.46 -6.84
C VAL A 113 -3.43 -16.11 -6.49
N LEU A 114 -2.49 -16.94 -6.94
CA LEU A 114 -1.06 -16.69 -6.82
C LEU A 114 -0.51 -16.26 -8.19
N ILE A 115 0.06 -15.07 -8.26
CA ILE A 115 0.73 -14.54 -9.45
C ILE A 115 2.22 -14.48 -9.13
N CYS A 116 3.02 -15.19 -9.90
CA CYS A 116 4.48 -15.22 -9.74
C CYS A 116 5.13 -14.61 -10.98
N ARG A 117 6.11 -13.73 -10.77
CA ARG A 117 7.02 -13.31 -11.84
C ARG A 117 8.21 -14.26 -11.92
N ASN A 118 8.81 -14.53 -10.76
CA ASN A 118 9.93 -15.44 -10.54
C ASN A 118 9.70 -16.19 -9.21
N GLU A 119 10.54 -17.18 -8.87
CA GLU A 119 10.47 -17.90 -7.59
C GLU A 119 10.59 -16.97 -6.36
N ALA A 120 11.36 -15.89 -6.51
CA ALA A 120 11.62 -14.90 -5.46
C ALA A 120 10.58 -13.77 -5.39
N GLU A 121 9.74 -13.58 -6.41
CA GLU A 121 8.80 -12.46 -6.53
C GLU A 121 7.40 -12.99 -6.84
N ARG A 122 6.53 -12.91 -5.83
CA ARG A 122 5.18 -13.49 -5.86
C ARG A 122 4.16 -12.60 -5.16
N CYS A 123 2.94 -12.57 -5.69
CA CYS A 123 1.79 -11.87 -5.15
C CYS A 123 0.67 -12.88 -4.92
N LEU A 124 0.21 -12.99 -3.67
CA LEU A 124 -0.95 -13.80 -3.30
C LEU A 124 -2.15 -12.88 -3.07
N ILE A 125 -3.23 -13.16 -3.78
CA ILE A 125 -4.50 -12.44 -3.69
C ILE A 125 -5.54 -13.41 -3.15
N GLU A 126 -6.01 -13.15 -1.94
CA GLU A 126 -7.12 -13.85 -1.31
C GLU A 126 -8.32 -12.90 -1.28
N THR A 127 -9.45 -13.34 -1.81
CA THR A 127 -10.64 -12.50 -1.93
C THR A 127 -11.80 -13.15 -1.19
N SER A 128 -12.63 -12.34 -0.56
CA SER A 128 -13.91 -12.73 0.01
C SER A 128 -15.01 -11.78 -0.46
N ILE A 129 -16.24 -11.99 0.01
CA ILE A 129 -17.38 -11.13 -0.30
C ILE A 129 -17.20 -9.67 0.15
N ASN A 130 -16.60 -9.42 1.32
CA ASN A 130 -16.51 -8.08 1.93
C ASN A 130 -15.08 -7.54 2.06
N SER A 131 -14.08 -8.38 1.79
CA SER A 131 -12.67 -8.00 1.97
C SER A 131 -11.75 -8.72 0.99
N LEU A 132 -10.60 -8.12 0.76
CA LEU A 132 -9.53 -8.64 -0.08
C LEU A 132 -8.21 -8.49 0.68
N ARG A 133 -7.42 -9.56 0.69
CA ARG A 133 -6.08 -9.57 1.26
C ARG A 133 -5.07 -9.80 0.14
N LEU A 134 -4.14 -8.87 0.00
CA LEU A 134 -3.05 -8.94 -0.98
C LEU A 134 -1.72 -9.03 -0.25
N SER A 135 -0.94 -10.07 -0.52
CA SER A 135 0.35 -10.30 0.13
C SER A 135 1.46 -10.37 -0.90
N LEU A 136 2.51 -9.58 -0.67
CA LEU A 136 3.61 -9.39 -1.58
C LEU A 136 4.90 -9.95 -1.02
N LYS A 137 5.61 -10.69 -1.86
CA LYS A 137 6.99 -11.10 -1.65
C LYS A 137 7.86 -10.30 -2.61
N VAL A 138 8.76 -9.50 -2.04
CA VAL A 138 9.65 -8.62 -2.78
C VAL A 138 10.93 -9.37 -3.12
N LYS A 139 11.47 -9.15 -4.31
CA LYS A 139 12.75 -9.74 -4.73
C LYS A 139 13.87 -9.25 -3.80
N GLN A 140 14.68 -10.20 -3.34
CA GLN A 140 15.85 -9.93 -2.48
C GLN A 140 17.05 -10.61 -3.14
N ALA A 141 17.99 -9.84 -3.70
CA ALA A 141 19.16 -10.39 -4.38
C ALA A 141 20.29 -10.78 -3.39
N ASP A 142 20.50 -9.95 -2.37
CA ASP A 142 21.60 -10.09 -1.41
C ASP A 142 21.11 -9.99 0.05
N GLU A 143 21.98 -10.37 1.01
CA GLU A 143 21.69 -10.23 2.44
C GLU A 143 21.43 -8.77 2.86
N LEU A 144 22.18 -7.83 2.29
CA LEU A 144 21.98 -6.40 2.54
C LEU A 144 20.57 -5.96 2.10
N GLU A 145 20.12 -6.37 0.92
CA GLU A 145 18.76 -6.08 0.46
C GLU A 145 17.70 -6.73 1.34
N ASN A 146 17.92 -7.97 1.78
CA ASN A 146 17.01 -8.64 2.70
C ASN A 146 16.82 -7.82 4.01
N ILE A 147 17.90 -7.30 4.58
CA ILE A 147 17.84 -6.45 5.78
C ILE A 147 17.16 -5.11 5.49
N LEU A 148 17.50 -4.46 4.37
CA LEU A 148 16.91 -3.19 3.96
C LEU A 148 15.41 -3.33 3.72
N THR A 149 14.98 -4.32 2.94
CA THR A 149 13.57 -4.61 2.66
C THR A 149 12.80 -4.90 3.94
N LYS A 150 13.33 -5.74 4.84
CA LYS A 150 12.69 -6.01 6.14
C LYS A 150 12.52 -4.74 6.98
N LYS A 151 13.54 -3.90 7.08
CA LYS A 151 13.49 -2.66 7.88
C LYS A 151 12.55 -1.63 7.25
N PHE A 152 12.62 -1.45 5.94
CA PHE A 152 11.80 -0.52 5.17
C PHE A 152 10.31 -0.89 5.25
N LEU A 153 9.95 -2.14 4.97
CA LEU A 153 8.55 -2.57 5.02
C LEU A 153 8.01 -2.58 6.45
N ARG A 154 8.82 -2.96 7.45
CA ARG A 154 8.43 -2.83 8.87
C ARG A 154 8.12 -1.38 9.26
N PHE A 155 8.91 -0.43 8.76
CA PHE A 155 8.69 0.99 9.00
C PHE A 155 7.37 1.49 8.41
N LEU A 156 6.95 0.95 7.26
CA LEU A 156 5.65 1.24 6.66
C LEU A 156 4.51 0.60 7.48
N SER A 157 4.64 -0.67 7.88
CA SER A 157 3.61 -1.38 8.66
C SER A 157 3.34 -0.76 10.03
N ILE A 158 4.33 -0.12 10.67
CA ILE A 158 4.14 0.62 11.93
C ILE A 158 3.20 1.82 11.74
N ARG A 159 3.12 2.38 10.53
CA ARG A 159 2.26 3.53 10.20
C ARG A 159 0.95 3.13 9.51
N ALA A 160 0.55 1.87 9.64
CA ALA A 160 -0.70 1.36 9.07
C ALA A 160 -1.96 2.11 9.57
N GLU A 161 -1.90 2.86 10.68
CA GLU A 161 -3.02 3.72 11.10
C GLU A 161 -3.26 4.89 10.14
N ALA A 162 -2.19 5.45 9.56
CA ALA A 162 -2.30 6.49 8.54
C ALA A 162 -2.57 5.92 7.14
N PHE A 163 -2.19 4.65 6.92
CA PHE A 163 -2.44 3.89 5.70
C PHE A 163 -3.41 2.76 5.98
N GLN A 164 -4.71 3.07 6.07
CA GLN A 164 -5.76 2.14 6.54
C GLN A 164 -5.81 0.79 5.79
N VAL A 165 -5.26 0.73 4.57
CA VAL A 165 -5.22 -0.48 3.73
C VAL A 165 -4.02 -1.40 4.03
N LEU A 166 -3.05 -0.97 4.84
CA LEU A 166 -1.89 -1.78 5.21
C LEU A 166 -2.15 -2.63 6.46
N ARG A 167 -1.68 -3.88 6.43
CA ARG A 167 -1.68 -4.72 7.64
C ARG A 167 -0.46 -4.39 8.50
N ARG A 168 -0.66 -4.34 9.81
CA ARG A 168 0.41 -4.16 10.82
C ARG A 168 1.42 -5.31 10.82
N LYS A 169 0.96 -6.51 10.46
CA LYS A 169 1.79 -7.72 10.36
C LYS A 169 1.53 -8.39 9.01
N PRO A 170 2.57 -8.71 8.22
CA PRO A 170 2.40 -9.47 6.98
C PRO A 170 1.99 -10.92 7.26
N ILE A 171 1.45 -11.60 6.24
CA ILE A 171 1.25 -13.05 6.28
C ILE A 171 2.62 -13.75 6.35
N GLN A 172 2.66 -14.91 7.01
CA GLN A 172 3.86 -15.75 7.06
C GLN A 172 4.35 -16.09 5.64
N GLY A 173 5.65 -15.89 5.39
CA GLY A 173 6.25 -16.15 4.07
C GLY A 173 6.14 -15.01 3.06
N TYR A 174 5.55 -13.87 3.44
CA TYR A 174 5.46 -12.64 2.65
C TYR A 174 6.09 -11.46 3.41
N ASP A 175 6.47 -10.42 2.69
CA ASP A 175 7.19 -9.28 3.28
C ASP A 175 6.24 -8.15 3.69
N ILE A 176 5.15 -7.94 2.95
CA ILE A 176 4.10 -6.98 3.27
C ILE A 176 2.73 -7.51 2.85
N SER A 177 1.68 -7.10 3.57
CA SER A 177 0.31 -7.46 3.25
C SER A 177 -0.62 -6.26 3.38
N PHE A 178 -1.60 -6.20 2.47
CA PHE A 178 -2.68 -5.25 2.42
C PHE A 178 -3.99 -5.93 2.80
N LEU A 179 -4.87 -5.18 3.46
CA LEU A 179 -6.24 -5.57 3.74
C LEU A 179 -7.16 -4.47 3.22
N VAL A 180 -7.91 -4.80 2.19
CA VAL A 180 -8.92 -3.92 1.60
C VAL A 180 -10.29 -4.41 2.03
N THR A 181 -11.10 -3.55 2.61
CA THR A 181 -12.48 -3.85 3.01
C THR A 181 -13.46 -3.13 2.10
N ASN A 182 -14.74 -3.50 2.17
CA ASN A 182 -15.82 -2.78 1.51
C ASN A 182 -15.83 -1.28 1.88
N TYR A 183 -15.57 -0.94 3.15
CA TYR A 183 -15.49 0.44 3.63
C TYR A 183 -14.42 1.25 2.88
N ASN A 184 -13.26 0.66 2.60
CA ASN A 184 -12.20 1.32 1.84
C ASN A 184 -12.63 1.62 0.39
N CYS A 185 -13.45 0.74 -0.21
CA CYS A 185 -14.02 0.94 -1.55
C CYS A 185 -15.19 1.93 -1.57
N GLU A 186 -15.85 2.16 -0.44
CA GLU A 186 -16.90 3.18 -0.27
C GLU A 186 -16.27 4.58 -0.08
N GLU A 187 -15.21 4.68 0.72
CA GLU A 187 -14.50 5.95 0.97
C GLU A 187 -13.62 6.40 -0.20
N MET A 188 -12.98 5.46 -0.89
CA MET A 188 -12.06 5.73 -1.99
C MET A 188 -12.50 5.04 -3.28
N GLN A 189 -12.26 5.69 -4.43
CA GLN A 189 -12.52 5.07 -5.73
C GLN A 189 -11.62 3.85 -5.92
N LYS A 190 -12.22 2.70 -6.24
CA LYS A 190 -11.49 1.43 -6.44
C LYS A 190 -10.30 1.55 -7.40
N GLN A 191 -10.44 2.32 -8.48
CA GLN A 191 -9.37 2.51 -9.46
C GLN A 191 -8.14 3.17 -8.83
N LYS A 192 -8.33 4.18 -7.98
CA LYS A 192 -7.24 4.85 -7.28
C LYS A 192 -6.53 3.93 -6.29
N LEU A 193 -7.26 3.01 -5.68
CA LEU A 193 -6.69 2.03 -4.77
C LEU A 193 -5.82 1.00 -5.53
N ILE A 194 -6.30 0.55 -6.68
CA ILE A 194 -5.54 -0.34 -7.57
C ILE A 194 -4.29 0.38 -8.09
N ASP A 195 -4.41 1.62 -8.54
CA ASP A 195 -3.28 2.45 -8.96
C ASP A 195 -2.25 2.61 -7.84
N PHE A 196 -2.72 2.89 -6.62
CA PHE A 196 -1.86 2.99 -5.45
C PHE A 196 -1.09 1.69 -5.18
N ILE A 197 -1.75 0.52 -5.21
CA ILE A 197 -1.08 -0.76 -4.98
C ILE A 197 -0.04 -1.05 -6.08
N VAL A 198 -0.39 -0.81 -7.35
CA VAL A 198 0.54 -1.04 -8.47
C VAL A 198 1.74 -0.09 -8.40
N GLN A 199 1.49 1.19 -8.13
CA GLN A 199 2.54 2.19 -7.94
C GLN A 199 3.44 1.83 -6.75
N PHE A 200 2.86 1.39 -5.65
CA PHE A 200 3.59 0.94 -4.48
C PHE A 200 4.53 -0.23 -4.80
N MET A 201 4.08 -1.19 -5.61
CA MET A 201 4.94 -2.29 -6.07
C MET A 201 6.13 -1.80 -6.91
N GLU A 202 5.92 -0.82 -7.80
CA GLU A 202 7.00 -0.24 -8.60
C GLU A 202 8.00 0.58 -7.77
N ASP A 203 7.51 1.30 -6.76
CA ASP A 203 8.33 2.22 -5.99
C ASP A 203 9.16 1.51 -4.91
N ILE A 204 8.71 0.36 -4.37
CA ILE A 204 9.53 -0.44 -3.45
C ILE A 204 10.86 -0.81 -4.10
N ASP A 205 10.86 -1.31 -5.33
CA ASP A 205 12.08 -1.78 -5.99
C ASP A 205 13.08 -0.63 -6.19
N LYS A 206 12.58 0.57 -6.54
CA LYS A 206 13.39 1.78 -6.68
C LYS A 206 13.96 2.22 -5.34
N GLU A 207 13.14 2.30 -4.31
CA GLU A 207 13.53 2.76 -2.98
C GLU A 207 14.55 1.82 -2.30
N ILE A 208 14.40 0.51 -2.47
CA ILE A 208 15.39 -0.46 -1.98
C ILE A 208 16.73 -0.29 -2.71
N SER A 209 16.69 -0.05 -4.02
CA SER A 209 17.90 0.21 -4.82
C SER A 209 18.60 1.49 -4.38
N ASP A 210 17.85 2.56 -4.13
CA ASP A 210 18.37 3.84 -3.65
C ASP A 210 18.94 3.74 -2.23
N LEU A 211 18.28 3.01 -1.33
CA LEU A 211 18.79 2.72 0.00
C LEU A 211 20.10 1.93 -0.05
N LYS A 212 20.19 0.92 -0.92
CA LYS A 212 21.42 0.14 -1.13
C LYS A 212 22.58 1.04 -1.59
N MET A 213 22.33 1.89 -2.57
CA MET A 213 23.32 2.85 -3.07
C MET A 213 23.74 3.87 -2.01
N SER A 214 22.80 4.33 -1.19
CA SER A 214 23.05 5.25 -0.06
C SER A 214 23.96 4.63 0.99
N VAL A 215 23.70 3.37 1.39
CA VAL A 215 24.54 2.63 2.35
C VAL A 215 25.95 2.45 1.79
N ASN A 216 26.09 2.02 0.54
CA ASN A 216 27.40 1.82 -0.08
C ASN A 216 28.20 3.12 -0.18
N THR A 217 27.55 4.22 -0.55
CA THR A 217 28.19 5.53 -0.67
C THR A 217 28.67 6.03 0.69
N ARG A 218 27.83 5.93 1.72
CA ARG A 218 28.20 6.31 3.10
C ARG A 218 29.32 5.43 3.65
N GLY A 219 29.29 4.12 3.39
CA GLY A 219 30.34 3.20 3.78
C GLY A 219 31.71 3.60 3.20
N ARG A 220 31.76 3.96 1.91
CA ARG A 220 32.99 4.46 1.28
C ARG A 220 33.49 5.78 1.89
N LEU A 221 32.58 6.72 2.15
CA LEU A 221 32.94 8.00 2.79
C LEU A 221 33.55 7.78 4.17
N VAL A 222 32.90 6.98 5.03
CA VAL A 222 33.40 6.68 6.37
C VAL A 222 34.77 6.01 6.32
N ALA A 223 34.96 5.02 5.43
CA ALA A 223 36.25 4.37 5.26
C ALA A 223 37.35 5.35 4.80
N THR A 224 37.01 6.26 3.89
CA THR A 224 37.96 7.26 3.37
C THR A 224 38.38 8.25 4.46
N GLU A 225 37.43 8.78 5.22
CA GLU A 225 37.71 9.70 6.32
C GLU A 225 38.49 9.03 7.46
N PHE A 226 38.18 7.76 7.77
CA PHE A 226 38.94 7.00 8.76
C PHE A 226 40.40 6.78 8.34
N LEU A 227 40.65 6.41 7.09
CA LEU A 227 42.01 6.16 6.59
C LEU A 227 42.87 7.44 6.50
N LYS A 228 42.25 8.60 6.23
CA LYS A 228 42.95 9.90 6.26
C LYS A 228 43.56 10.23 7.63
N GLN A 229 43.08 9.64 8.72
CA GLN A 229 43.65 9.88 10.06
C GLN A 229 44.99 9.18 10.28
N PHE A 230 45.34 8.20 9.44
CA PHE A 230 46.58 7.42 9.54
C PHE A 230 47.64 7.83 8.51
N LEU A 231 47.31 8.78 7.63
CA LEU A 231 48.21 9.39 6.63
C LEU A 231 48.59 10.81 7.09
#